data_AF-A0A379VTI3-F1
#
_entry.id   AF-A0A379VTI3-F1
#
_cell.length_a   1.000
_cell.length_b   1.000
_cell.length_c   1.000
_cell.angle_alpha   90.00
_cell.angle_beta   90.00
_cell.angle_gamma   90.00
#
_symmetry.space_group_name_H-M   'P 1'
#
loop_
_entity.id
_entity.type
_entity.pdbx_description
1 polymer ?
#
loop_
_entity_poly.entity_id
_entity_poly.type
_entity_poly.pdbx_seq_one_letter_code
_entity_poly.pdbx_strand_id
1 'polypeptide(L)'
;MVKWALCGHWGQSPRISELAEQNKIAAYNYPQGVLTQTLRASAAHQPGILSDIGIGTFVDPRQQGGKLNDVTKEDLIKLVEIDNKEYLYYKAIAPNVAFIRATTCDSEGYASFEDEVMYLDALVIAQAVHNNGGIVMMQVQKMVKKATLHPKSVRIPGYLVDIVVVDADQTQLYGGAPVNRFISGDFTLDDSTQLTLPLNQRKLVARRALFEMRKGAVGNVGVGIADGIGLVAREEGCADDFVLTVETGPVGGITSQGVAFGANVNTRAILDMTSQFDFYHGGGLDVCYLSFAEVDQHGNVGVHKFNGKIMGTGGFIDISATSQKIIFCGTLTAGSLKTEITDGKLNILQEGRR
;
A
#
# COMPACT_ATOMS: atom_id res chain seq x y z
N MET A 1 21.65 6.15 14.81
CA MET A 1 21.47 6.89 13.53
C MET A 1 20.06 7.45 13.43
N VAL A 2 19.01 6.63 13.56
CA VAL A 2 17.60 7.09 13.60
C VAL A 2 17.18 7.43 15.04
N LYS A 3 16.44 8.54 15.23
CA LYS A 3 15.86 8.97 16.53
C LYS A 3 14.33 9.14 16.52
N TRP A 4 13.75 9.27 15.33
CA TRP A 4 12.34 9.56 15.10
C TRP A 4 11.93 8.94 13.77
N ALA A 5 10.75 8.33 13.70
CA ALA A 5 10.20 7.75 12.48
C ALA A 5 8.67 7.91 12.42
N LEU A 6 8.17 8.27 11.24
CA LEU A 6 6.76 8.25 10.86
C LEU A 6 6.64 7.41 9.61
N CYS A 7 5.90 6.30 9.69
CA CYS A 7 5.75 5.35 8.58
C CYS A 7 4.28 4.94 8.42
N GLY A 8 3.86 4.68 7.17
CA GLY A 8 2.53 4.15 6.87
C GLY A 8 2.39 2.66 7.18
N HIS A 9 3.46 1.89 6.96
CA HIS A 9 3.52 0.46 7.24
C HIS A 9 4.89 0.10 7.84
N TRP A 10 4.89 -0.56 9.00
CA TRP A 10 6.09 -0.80 9.81
C TRP A 10 6.66 -2.21 9.61
N GLY A 11 5.79 -3.21 9.41
CA GLY A 11 6.16 -4.62 9.35
C GLY A 11 7.11 -5.01 8.22
N GLN A 12 7.25 -4.17 7.17
CA GLN A 12 8.20 -4.41 6.07
C GLN A 12 9.66 -4.10 6.44
N SER A 13 9.90 -3.40 7.55
CA SER A 13 11.25 -3.09 8.05
C SER A 13 11.35 -3.41 9.55
N PRO A 14 11.32 -4.70 9.93
CA PRO A 14 11.14 -5.12 11.32
C PRO A 14 12.23 -4.62 12.27
N ARG A 15 13.46 -4.38 11.79
CA ARG A 15 14.54 -3.82 12.64
C ARG A 15 14.27 -2.37 13.07
N ILE A 16 13.53 -1.59 12.28
CA ILE A 16 13.08 -0.25 12.69
C ILE A 16 11.91 -0.37 13.67
N SER A 17 10.98 -1.30 13.43
CA SER A 17 9.92 -1.63 14.40
C SER A 17 10.49 -2.04 15.75
N GLU A 18 11.54 -2.85 15.80
CA GLU A 18 12.22 -3.25 17.04
C GLU A 18 12.77 -2.06 17.83
N LEU A 19 13.28 -1.03 17.16
CA LEU A 19 13.70 0.21 17.85
C LEU A 19 12.50 0.92 18.48
N ALA A 20 11.36 0.96 17.80
CA ALA A 20 10.13 1.54 18.34
C ALA A 20 9.57 0.70 19.51
N GLU A 21 9.51 -0.63 19.37
CA GLU A 21 9.10 -1.58 20.41
C GLU A 21 9.95 -1.43 21.69
N GLN A 22 11.24 -1.16 21.52
CA GLN A 22 12.20 -0.97 22.62
C GLN A 22 12.26 0.47 23.15
N ASN A 23 11.33 1.35 22.75
CA ASN A 23 11.33 2.77 23.14
C ASN A 23 12.64 3.52 22.81
N LYS A 24 13.38 3.09 21.78
CA LYS A 24 14.67 3.71 21.38
C LYS A 24 14.51 4.88 20.42
N ILE A 25 13.35 5.00 19.77
CA ILE A 25 13.01 6.09 18.85
C ILE A 25 11.58 6.57 19.11
N ALA A 26 11.31 7.84 18.81
CA ALA A 26 9.93 8.30 18.66
C ALA A 26 9.32 7.69 17.39
N ALA A 27 8.09 7.19 17.48
CA ALA A 27 7.48 6.32 16.49
C ALA A 27 6.00 6.65 16.29
N TYR A 28 5.65 7.07 15.08
CA TYR A 28 4.29 7.40 14.67
C TYR A 28 3.83 6.54 13.48
N ASN A 29 2.53 6.30 13.41
CA ASN A 29 1.89 5.69 12.24
C ASN A 29 0.68 6.53 11.83
N TYR A 30 0.81 7.21 10.69
CA TYR A 30 -0.33 7.73 9.96
C TYR A 30 -0.87 6.65 9.02
N PRO A 31 -2.18 6.64 8.72
CA PRO A 31 -2.72 5.89 7.59
C PRO A 31 -1.89 6.19 6.34
N GLN A 32 -1.61 5.19 5.50
CA GLN A 32 -0.63 5.33 4.41
C GLN A 32 -1.07 6.38 3.37
N GLY A 33 -2.38 6.45 3.08
CA GLY A 33 -2.95 7.46 2.21
C GLY A 33 -2.85 8.87 2.78
N VAL A 34 -3.22 9.01 4.05
CA VAL A 34 -3.05 10.26 4.80
C VAL A 34 -1.58 10.70 4.81
N LEU A 35 -0.64 9.78 5.00
CA LEU A 35 0.79 10.10 5.01
C LEU A 35 1.25 10.68 3.67
N THR A 36 0.94 10.04 2.55
CA THR A 36 1.32 10.54 1.23
C THR A 36 0.62 11.87 0.89
N GLN A 37 -0.64 12.05 1.33
CA GLN A 37 -1.34 13.34 1.19
C GLN A 37 -0.69 14.45 2.04
N THR A 38 -0.20 14.17 3.25
CA THR A 38 0.52 15.16 4.06
C THR A 38 1.87 15.55 3.45
N LEU A 39 2.54 14.64 2.73
CA LEU A 39 3.71 14.99 1.93
C LEU A 39 3.34 15.93 0.78
N ARG A 40 2.25 15.65 0.05
CA ARG A 40 1.72 16.53 -1.00
C ARG A 40 1.32 17.90 -0.46
N ALA A 41 0.72 17.95 0.73
CA ALA A 41 0.40 19.20 1.42
C ALA A 41 1.68 19.99 1.78
N SER A 42 2.71 19.32 2.28
CA SER A 42 3.98 19.96 2.62
C SER A 42 4.71 20.52 1.41
N ALA A 43 4.61 19.87 0.24
CA ALA A 43 5.10 20.40 -1.03
C ALA A 43 4.46 21.75 -1.40
N ALA A 44 3.21 21.99 -1.00
CA ALA A 44 2.51 23.25 -1.18
C ALA A 44 2.60 24.20 0.03
N HIS A 45 3.48 23.91 1.00
CA HIS A 45 3.62 24.64 2.28
C HIS A 45 2.33 24.75 3.10
N GLN A 46 1.38 23.83 2.88
CA GLN A 46 0.21 23.70 3.73
C GLN A 46 0.63 23.08 5.07
N PRO A 47 0.09 23.55 6.21
CA PRO A 47 0.57 23.13 7.53
C PRO A 47 0.16 21.69 7.91
N GLY A 48 -0.82 21.13 7.20
CA GLY A 48 -1.44 19.84 7.45
C GLY A 48 -2.64 19.61 6.54
N ILE A 49 -3.30 18.47 6.69
CA ILE A 49 -4.55 18.14 6.00
C ILE A 49 -5.66 17.85 7.01
N LEU A 50 -6.91 18.01 6.58
CA LEU A 50 -8.09 17.59 7.32
C LEU A 50 -8.65 16.33 6.67
N SER A 51 -8.88 15.29 7.46
CA SER A 51 -9.44 14.03 7.00
C SER A 51 -10.15 13.33 8.15
N ASP A 52 -11.30 12.71 7.88
CA ASP A 52 -12.02 11.87 8.85
C ASP A 52 -11.49 10.43 8.90
N ILE A 53 -10.59 10.07 7.98
CA ILE A 53 -9.86 8.80 7.97
C ILE A 53 -9.09 8.67 9.28
N GLY A 54 -9.41 7.63 10.07
CA GLY A 54 -8.77 7.32 11.35
C GLY A 54 -9.57 7.71 12.60
N ILE A 55 -10.68 8.44 12.47
CA ILE A 55 -11.62 8.70 13.58
C ILE A 55 -12.03 7.37 14.23
N GLY A 56 -12.04 7.30 15.56
CA GLY A 56 -12.43 6.11 16.30
C GLY A 56 -11.40 4.96 16.28
N THR A 57 -10.22 5.15 15.69
CA THR A 57 -9.12 4.18 15.71
C THR A 57 -7.99 4.63 16.65
N PHE A 58 -6.92 3.84 16.80
CA PHE A 58 -5.74 4.25 17.58
C PHE A 58 -5.07 5.54 17.06
N VAL A 59 -5.35 5.92 15.81
CA VAL A 59 -4.85 7.17 15.20
C VAL A 59 -5.58 8.39 15.76
N ASP A 60 -6.81 8.23 16.23
CA ASP A 60 -7.59 9.28 16.88
C ASP A 60 -6.85 9.76 18.15
N PRO A 61 -6.69 11.08 18.37
CA PRO A 61 -6.01 11.62 19.55
C PRO A 61 -6.76 11.35 20.87
N ARG A 62 -8.04 10.97 20.82
CA ARG A 62 -8.79 10.48 22.00
C ARG A 62 -8.35 9.07 22.44
N GLN A 63 -7.62 8.36 21.59
CA GLN A 63 -7.02 7.06 21.84
C GLN A 63 -5.50 7.21 21.98
N GLN A 64 -4.73 6.86 20.95
CA GLN A 64 -3.26 6.89 20.99
C GLN A 64 -2.67 8.02 20.12
N GLY A 65 -3.47 8.72 19.31
CA GLY A 65 -2.97 9.79 18.44
C GLY A 65 -1.92 9.31 17.44
N GLY A 66 -1.98 8.05 17.01
CA GLY A 66 -1.01 7.44 16.09
C GLY A 66 0.37 7.16 16.70
N LYS A 67 0.55 7.38 18.02
CA LYS A 67 1.80 7.12 18.74
C LYS A 67 1.94 5.62 19.01
N LEU A 68 3.11 5.06 18.72
CA LEU A 68 3.30 3.61 18.76
C LEU A 68 3.93 3.08 20.05
N ASN A 69 4.55 3.94 20.85
CA ASN A 69 5.28 3.59 22.05
C ASN A 69 5.25 4.71 23.11
N ASP A 70 5.77 4.43 24.30
CA ASP A 70 5.69 5.33 25.45
C ASP A 70 6.62 6.53 25.33
N VAL A 71 7.78 6.40 24.66
CA VAL A 71 8.71 7.54 24.50
C VAL A 71 8.16 8.61 23.55
N THR A 72 7.16 8.28 22.73
CA THR A 72 6.54 9.21 21.78
C THR A 72 5.48 10.07 22.47
N LYS A 73 5.70 11.38 22.53
CA LYS A 73 4.86 12.30 23.32
C LYS A 73 4.20 13.42 22.53
N GLU A 74 4.87 13.99 21.53
CA GLU A 74 4.37 15.14 20.77
C GLU A 74 3.08 14.79 20.01
N ASP A 75 2.12 15.72 20.00
CA ASP A 75 0.86 15.56 19.27
C ASP A 75 1.01 16.05 17.83
N LEU A 76 0.88 15.13 16.88
CA LEU A 76 0.88 15.45 15.44
C LEU A 76 -0.54 15.48 14.85
N ILE A 77 -1.52 14.93 15.58
CA ILE A 77 -2.90 14.78 15.16
C ILE A 77 -3.79 15.51 16.16
N LYS A 78 -4.78 16.26 15.66
CA LYS A 78 -5.76 16.97 16.49
C LYS A 78 -7.17 16.70 15.98
N LEU A 79 -8.13 16.64 16.89
CA LEU A 79 -9.55 16.65 16.51
C LEU A 79 -9.97 18.08 16.18
N VAL A 80 -10.67 18.26 15.07
CA VAL A 80 -11.22 19.54 14.60
C VAL A 80 -12.65 19.32 14.14
N GLU A 81 -13.52 20.29 14.35
CA GLU A 81 -14.91 20.24 13.88
C GLU A 81 -15.14 21.31 12.81
N ILE A 82 -15.68 20.90 11.66
CA ILE A 82 -16.06 21.76 10.54
C ILE A 82 -17.42 21.30 10.03
N ASP A 83 -18.34 22.24 9.79
CA ASP A 83 -19.69 21.94 9.30
C ASP A 83 -20.45 20.88 10.14
N ASN A 84 -20.27 20.94 11.47
CA ASN A 84 -20.82 19.99 12.45
C ASN A 84 -20.37 18.52 12.23
N LYS A 85 -19.19 18.32 11.63
CA LYS A 85 -18.56 17.01 11.46
C LYS A 85 -17.15 17.00 12.06
N GLU A 86 -16.81 15.91 12.72
CA GLU A 86 -15.47 15.68 13.25
C GLU A 86 -14.50 15.29 12.13
N TYR A 87 -13.32 15.89 12.17
CA TYR A 87 -12.18 15.58 11.32
C TYR A 87 -10.92 15.47 12.18
N LEU A 88 -9.94 14.72 11.69
CA LEU A 88 -8.58 14.74 12.19
C LEU A 88 -7.75 15.69 11.35
N TYR A 89 -7.15 16.68 12.00
CA TYR A 89 -6.06 17.46 11.44
C TYR A 89 -4.76 16.68 11.60
N TYR A 90 -4.14 16.34 10.48
CA TYR A 90 -2.83 15.70 10.42
C TYR A 90 -1.77 16.72 10.07
N LYS A 91 -0.80 16.96 10.97
CA LYS A 91 0.30 17.87 10.71
C LYS A 91 1.16 17.37 9.55
N ALA A 92 1.42 18.26 8.59
CA ALA A 92 2.36 18.00 7.50
C ALA A 92 3.80 18.20 7.98
N ILE A 93 4.68 17.28 7.60
CA ILE A 93 6.10 17.29 7.96
C ILE A 93 6.89 17.20 6.65
N ALA A 94 7.59 18.28 6.31
CA ALA A 94 8.42 18.35 5.11
C ALA A 94 9.79 17.68 5.38
N PRO A 95 10.21 16.68 4.58
CA PRO A 95 11.54 16.10 4.71
C PRO A 95 12.63 17.05 4.19
N ASN A 96 13.88 16.84 4.62
CA ASN A 96 15.04 17.61 4.12
C ASN A 96 15.87 16.86 3.07
N VAL A 97 15.70 15.54 2.97
CA VAL A 97 16.41 14.69 2.01
C VAL A 97 15.43 13.67 1.46
N ALA A 98 15.49 13.44 0.15
CA ALA A 98 14.73 12.39 -0.53
C ALA A 98 15.68 11.37 -1.16
N PHE A 99 15.39 10.10 -0.97
CA PHE A 99 15.92 9.01 -1.78
C PHE A 99 14.78 8.48 -2.66
N ILE A 100 14.85 8.81 -3.94
CA ILE A 100 13.87 8.40 -4.95
C ILE A 100 14.54 7.55 -6.02
N ARG A 101 13.73 6.91 -6.86
CA ARG A 101 14.20 6.02 -7.93
C ARG A 101 13.35 6.20 -9.17
N ALA A 102 13.97 6.04 -10.34
CA ALA A 102 13.33 5.94 -11.64
C ALA A 102 14.09 4.92 -12.52
N THR A 103 13.60 4.62 -13.72
CA THR A 103 14.31 3.73 -14.65
C THR A 103 15.43 4.47 -15.37
N THR A 104 15.09 5.61 -15.98
CA THR A 104 16.01 6.37 -16.84
C THR A 104 15.86 7.86 -16.56
N CYS A 105 16.96 8.62 -16.63
CA CYS A 105 16.88 10.07 -16.75
C CYS A 105 17.78 10.63 -17.86
N ASP A 106 17.51 11.85 -18.31
CA ASP A 106 18.42 12.55 -19.22
C ASP A 106 19.52 13.32 -18.46
N SER A 107 20.43 13.96 -19.19
CA SER A 107 21.54 14.73 -18.59
C SER A 107 21.11 15.94 -17.76
N GLU A 108 19.84 16.34 -17.79
CA GLU A 108 19.27 17.41 -16.96
C GLU A 108 18.40 16.85 -15.82
N GLY A 109 18.33 15.53 -15.66
CA GLY A 109 17.62 14.85 -14.57
C GLY A 109 16.14 14.56 -14.86
N TYR A 110 15.62 14.87 -16.05
CA TYR A 110 14.23 14.52 -16.40
C TYR A 110 14.09 13.01 -16.47
N ALA A 111 13.16 12.43 -15.70
CA ALA A 111 13.13 10.97 -15.48
C ALA A 111 11.83 10.28 -15.93
N SER A 112 11.99 9.08 -16.48
CA SER A 112 10.92 8.15 -16.87
C SER A 112 10.98 6.83 -16.07
N PHE A 113 9.85 6.14 -16.03
CA PHE A 113 9.58 4.98 -15.15
C PHE A 113 9.21 3.75 -15.97
N GLU A 114 9.78 3.61 -17.17
CA GLU A 114 9.33 2.62 -18.16
C GLU A 114 9.53 1.16 -17.74
N ASP A 115 10.47 0.87 -16.83
CA ASP A 115 10.67 -0.49 -16.32
C ASP A 115 10.30 -0.62 -14.83
N GLU A 116 9.91 0.47 -14.14
CA GLU A 116 9.47 0.38 -12.76
C GLU A 116 8.12 -0.33 -12.66
N VAL A 117 7.88 -1.04 -11.55
CA VAL A 117 6.61 -1.75 -11.31
C VAL A 117 5.42 -0.78 -11.22
N MET A 118 5.65 0.41 -10.66
CA MET A 118 4.64 1.46 -10.44
C MET A 118 5.31 2.80 -10.11
N TYR A 119 4.51 3.86 -9.96
CA TYR A 119 5.01 5.21 -9.69
C TYR A 119 5.15 5.56 -8.20
N LEU A 120 4.32 4.96 -7.34
CA LEU A 120 4.16 5.37 -5.94
C LEU A 120 3.91 6.89 -5.85
N ASP A 121 4.63 7.58 -4.97
CA ASP A 121 4.54 9.02 -4.72
C ASP A 121 5.88 9.75 -4.95
N ALA A 122 6.71 9.24 -5.86
CA ALA A 122 8.05 9.76 -6.13
C ALA A 122 8.08 11.26 -6.49
N LEU A 123 7.14 11.72 -7.32
CA LEU A 123 7.00 13.15 -7.65
C LEU A 123 6.62 13.99 -6.42
N VAL A 124 5.69 13.50 -5.60
CA VAL A 124 5.25 14.17 -4.37
C VAL A 124 6.41 14.33 -3.39
N ILE A 125 7.20 13.27 -3.20
CA ILE A 125 8.40 13.29 -2.35
C ILE A 125 9.42 14.31 -2.88
N ALA A 126 9.71 14.30 -4.19
CA ALA A 126 10.66 15.23 -4.79
C ALA A 126 10.23 16.69 -4.58
N GLN A 127 8.95 17.01 -4.82
CA GLN A 127 8.42 18.36 -4.60
C GLN A 127 8.45 18.78 -3.12
N ALA A 128 8.08 17.87 -2.20
CA ALA A 128 8.09 18.14 -0.77
C ALA A 128 9.48 18.51 -0.25
N VAL A 129 10.51 17.81 -0.72
CA VAL A 129 11.91 18.07 -0.33
C VAL A 129 12.47 19.31 -1.04
N HIS A 130 12.25 19.45 -2.35
CA HIS A 130 12.73 20.60 -3.13
C HIS A 130 12.19 21.92 -2.56
N ASN A 131 10.87 22.02 -2.35
CA ASN A 131 10.24 23.23 -1.82
C ASN A 131 10.58 23.51 -0.35
N ASN A 132 11.16 22.55 0.36
CA ASN A 132 11.69 22.72 1.72
C ASN A 132 13.19 23.07 1.72
N GLY A 133 13.78 23.38 0.57
CA GLY A 133 15.20 23.67 0.41
C GLY A 133 16.12 22.48 0.73
N GLY A 134 15.59 21.26 0.58
CA GLY A 134 16.29 20.01 0.82
C GLY A 134 17.09 19.52 -0.38
N ILE A 135 17.53 18.26 -0.32
CA ILE A 135 18.31 17.60 -1.37
C ILE A 135 17.59 16.33 -1.85
N VAL A 136 17.30 16.26 -3.14
CA VAL A 136 16.69 15.10 -3.81
C VAL A 136 17.76 14.29 -4.51
N MET A 137 17.98 13.07 -4.02
CA MET A 137 18.90 12.10 -4.63
C MET A 137 18.09 11.01 -5.34
N MET A 138 18.34 10.82 -6.62
CA MET A 138 17.61 9.89 -7.48
C MET A 138 18.54 8.80 -8.02
N GLN A 139 18.22 7.54 -7.72
CA GLN A 139 18.85 6.40 -8.37
C GLN A 139 18.16 6.12 -9.71
N VAL A 140 18.94 5.85 -10.76
CA VAL A 140 18.46 5.41 -12.09
C VAL A 140 19.27 4.23 -12.62
N GLN A 141 18.67 3.43 -13.50
CA GLN A 141 19.38 2.34 -14.17
C GLN A 141 20.34 2.88 -15.24
N LYS A 142 19.94 3.93 -15.96
CA LYS A 142 20.74 4.52 -17.05
C LYS A 142 20.45 6.01 -17.24
N MET A 143 21.39 6.68 -17.90
CA MET A 143 21.21 8.05 -18.38
C MET A 143 21.17 8.11 -19.91
N VAL A 144 20.42 9.06 -20.45
CA VAL A 144 20.29 9.31 -21.89
C VAL A 144 20.62 10.77 -22.25
N LYS A 145 20.69 11.06 -23.56
CA LYS A 145 20.93 12.41 -24.07
C LYS A 145 19.80 13.35 -23.64
N LYS A 146 20.14 14.61 -23.35
CA LYS A 146 19.18 15.69 -23.10
C LYS A 146 18.01 15.67 -24.09
N ALA A 147 16.80 15.79 -23.56
CA ALA A 147 15.56 15.97 -24.33
C ALA A 147 15.30 14.88 -25.39
N THR A 148 15.75 13.65 -25.15
CA THR A 148 15.40 12.49 -26.00
C THR A 148 14.31 11.60 -25.39
N LEU A 149 13.96 11.79 -24.12
CA LEU A 149 12.81 11.13 -23.52
C LEU A 149 11.51 11.71 -24.06
N HIS A 150 10.50 10.87 -24.28
CA HIS A 150 9.19 11.35 -24.71
C HIS A 150 8.58 12.22 -23.59
N PRO A 151 8.14 13.46 -23.86
CA PRO A 151 7.79 14.42 -22.81
C PRO A 151 6.58 13.99 -21.96
N LYS A 152 5.64 13.19 -22.51
CA LYS A 152 4.52 12.65 -21.72
C LYS A 152 4.89 11.45 -20.84
N SER A 153 6.05 10.85 -21.07
CA SER A 153 6.56 9.72 -20.28
C SER A 153 7.45 10.18 -19.11
N VAL A 154 7.84 11.46 -19.11
CA VAL A 154 8.55 12.07 -17.98
C VAL A 154 7.59 12.21 -16.80
N ARG A 155 8.01 11.70 -15.64
CA ARG A 155 7.25 11.74 -14.38
C ARG A 155 7.85 12.71 -13.37
N ILE A 156 9.17 12.90 -13.40
CA ILE A 156 9.89 13.82 -12.53
C ILE A 156 10.65 14.82 -13.40
N PRO A 157 10.29 16.12 -13.36
CA PRO A 157 11.07 17.17 -14.00
C PRO A 157 12.47 17.30 -13.40
N GLY A 158 13.48 17.50 -14.25
CA GLY A 158 14.88 17.46 -13.83
C GLY A 158 15.30 18.51 -12.80
N TYR A 159 14.63 19.67 -12.79
CA TYR A 159 14.92 20.74 -11.81
C TYR A 159 14.54 20.38 -10.36
N LEU A 160 13.82 19.28 -10.14
CA LEU A 160 13.54 18.76 -8.80
C LEU A 160 14.64 17.83 -8.28
N VAL A 161 15.62 17.48 -9.11
CA VAL A 161 16.66 16.49 -8.80
C VAL A 161 18.00 17.18 -8.61
N ASP A 162 18.62 16.97 -7.45
CA ASP A 162 19.92 17.57 -7.11
C ASP A 162 21.08 16.62 -7.41
N ILE A 163 20.89 15.32 -7.17
CA ILE A 163 21.93 14.29 -7.34
C ILE A 163 21.34 13.09 -8.09
N VAL A 164 22.01 12.66 -9.14
CA VAL A 164 21.71 11.40 -9.85
C VAL A 164 22.78 10.37 -9.52
N VAL A 165 22.34 9.16 -9.13
CA VAL A 165 23.20 7.98 -8.94
C VAL A 165 22.82 6.93 -9.97
N VAL A 166 23.77 6.52 -10.81
CA VAL A 166 23.53 5.47 -11.82
C VAL A 166 23.90 4.11 -11.24
N ASP A 167 22.93 3.20 -11.21
CA ASP A 167 23.09 1.79 -10.84
C ASP A 167 22.67 0.92 -12.03
N ALA A 168 23.64 0.53 -12.86
CA ALA A 168 23.37 -0.23 -14.08
C ALA A 168 22.71 -1.60 -13.83
N ASP A 169 22.88 -2.15 -12.62
CA ASP A 169 22.37 -3.45 -12.19
C ASP A 169 21.03 -3.34 -11.42
N GLN A 170 20.42 -2.15 -11.40
CA GLN A 170 19.10 -1.92 -10.83
C GLN A 170 18.07 -2.93 -11.39
N THR A 171 17.41 -3.67 -10.49
CA THR A 171 16.36 -4.64 -10.83
C THR A 171 14.99 -4.19 -10.34
N GLN A 172 13.92 -4.68 -10.98
CA GLN A 172 12.53 -4.31 -10.66
C GLN A 172 12.11 -4.71 -9.25
N LEU A 173 12.59 -5.87 -8.78
CA LEU A 173 12.28 -6.47 -7.50
C LEU A 173 13.55 -7.08 -6.89
N TYR A 174 13.50 -7.44 -5.60
CA TYR A 174 14.57 -8.21 -4.96
C TYR A 174 14.82 -9.55 -5.65
N GLY A 175 16.04 -10.09 -5.47
CA GLY A 175 16.45 -11.39 -6.01
C GLY A 175 17.26 -11.32 -7.30
N GLY A 176 17.49 -10.13 -7.86
CA GLY A 176 18.40 -9.96 -8.99
C GLY A 176 17.86 -10.51 -10.32
N ALA A 177 16.55 -10.70 -10.44
CA ALA A 177 15.93 -11.14 -11.69
C ALA A 177 16.11 -10.06 -12.78
N PRO A 178 16.33 -10.46 -14.04
CA PRO A 178 16.39 -9.51 -15.15
C PRO A 178 15.06 -8.79 -15.32
N VAL A 179 15.09 -7.64 -16.00
CA VAL A 179 13.89 -6.86 -16.32
C VAL A 179 12.87 -7.72 -17.06
N ASN A 180 11.66 -7.80 -16.51
CA ASN A 180 10.52 -8.46 -17.11
C ASN A 180 9.60 -7.40 -17.73
N ARG A 181 9.52 -7.43 -19.07
CA ARG A 181 8.76 -6.45 -19.85
C ARG A 181 7.22 -6.62 -19.77
N PHE A 182 6.73 -7.74 -19.23
CA PHE A 182 5.31 -7.88 -18.84
C PHE A 182 5.00 -7.10 -17.56
N ILE A 183 5.96 -7.02 -16.62
CA ILE A 183 5.85 -6.20 -15.40
C ILE A 183 5.95 -4.72 -15.76
N SER A 184 6.81 -4.37 -16.71
CA SER A 184 6.87 -3.00 -17.29
C SER A 184 5.56 -2.58 -17.96
N GLY A 185 4.70 -3.54 -18.34
CA GLY A 185 3.45 -3.28 -19.04
C GLY A 185 3.59 -3.10 -20.57
N ASP A 186 4.75 -3.42 -21.13
CA ASP A 186 5.02 -3.28 -22.57
C ASP A 186 4.41 -4.41 -23.41
N PHE A 187 4.20 -5.58 -22.80
CA PHE A 187 3.64 -6.76 -23.44
C PHE A 187 2.48 -7.33 -22.63
N THR A 188 1.60 -8.03 -23.32
CA THR A 188 0.51 -8.79 -22.70
C THR A 188 0.92 -10.25 -22.56
N LEU A 189 0.90 -10.76 -21.34
CA LEU A 189 1.14 -12.17 -21.06
C LEU A 189 -0.03 -12.99 -21.58
N ASP A 190 0.27 -14.07 -22.31
CA ASP A 190 -0.72 -15.09 -22.67
C ASP A 190 -1.16 -15.83 -21.40
N ASP A 191 -2.40 -15.59 -20.98
CA ASP A 191 -3.04 -16.17 -19.81
C ASP A 191 -4.16 -17.16 -20.17
N SER A 192 -4.14 -17.70 -21.39
CA SER A 192 -5.10 -18.72 -21.86
C SER A 192 -5.05 -20.03 -21.07
N THR A 193 -3.96 -20.31 -20.37
CA THR A 193 -3.84 -21.48 -19.51
C THR A 193 -4.62 -21.30 -18.20
N GLN A 194 -5.59 -22.18 -17.96
CA GLN A 194 -6.35 -22.19 -16.71
C GLN A 194 -5.43 -22.62 -15.55
N LEU A 195 -5.07 -21.66 -14.70
CA LEU A 195 -4.42 -21.90 -13.42
C LEU A 195 -5.48 -22.31 -12.39
N THR A 196 -5.63 -23.61 -12.16
CA THR A 196 -6.52 -24.12 -11.10
C THR A 196 -5.79 -24.09 -9.77
N LEU A 197 -6.32 -23.34 -8.80
CA LEU A 197 -5.79 -23.36 -7.43
C LEU A 197 -6.23 -24.66 -6.72
N PRO A 198 -5.34 -25.35 -5.97
CA PRO A 198 -5.77 -26.47 -5.13
C PRO A 198 -6.86 -26.05 -4.15
N LEU A 199 -7.85 -26.91 -3.91
CA LEU A 199 -8.92 -26.64 -2.92
C LEU A 199 -8.38 -26.81 -1.51
N ASN A 200 -7.74 -25.76 -1.02
CA ASN A 200 -7.23 -25.63 0.35
C ASN A 200 -7.98 -24.52 1.11
N GLN A 201 -7.58 -24.28 2.37
CA GLN A 201 -8.17 -23.26 3.24
C GLN A 201 -8.21 -21.87 2.58
N ARG A 202 -7.14 -21.47 1.88
CA ARG A 202 -7.07 -20.16 1.19
C ARG A 202 -8.08 -20.07 0.05
N LYS A 203 -8.15 -21.10 -0.81
CA LYS A 203 -9.13 -21.13 -1.91
C LYS A 203 -10.57 -21.16 -1.41
N LEU A 204 -10.85 -21.87 -0.31
CA LEU A 204 -12.18 -21.88 0.31
C LEU A 204 -12.60 -20.46 0.72
N VAL A 205 -11.74 -19.74 1.43
CA VAL A 205 -12.03 -18.36 1.86
C VAL A 205 -12.15 -17.43 0.65
N ALA A 206 -11.26 -17.53 -0.32
CA ALA A 206 -11.32 -16.72 -1.55
C ALA A 206 -12.60 -16.97 -2.36
N ARG A 207 -13.07 -18.23 -2.47
CA ARG A 207 -14.35 -18.56 -3.10
C ARG A 207 -15.53 -17.93 -2.38
N ARG A 208 -15.57 -18.01 -1.05
CA ARG A 208 -16.64 -17.37 -0.27
C ARG A 208 -16.56 -15.85 -0.36
N ALA A 209 -15.37 -15.26 -0.38
CA ALA A 209 -15.18 -13.83 -0.56
C ALA A 209 -15.69 -13.35 -1.94
N LEU A 210 -15.48 -14.13 -3.00
CA LEU A 210 -15.97 -13.82 -4.34
C LEU A 210 -17.50 -13.70 -4.42
N PHE A 211 -18.25 -14.39 -3.56
CA PHE A 211 -19.72 -14.26 -3.51
C PHE A 211 -20.18 -12.84 -3.14
N GLU A 212 -19.32 -12.04 -2.52
CA GLU A 212 -19.62 -10.67 -2.14
C GLU A 212 -19.43 -9.66 -3.28
N MET A 213 -18.84 -10.09 -4.40
CA MET A 213 -18.55 -9.28 -5.58
C MET A 213 -19.78 -9.13 -6.47
N ARG A 214 -19.88 -8.00 -7.17
CA ARG A 214 -20.92 -7.73 -8.17
C ARG A 214 -20.30 -7.33 -9.50
N LYS A 215 -21.03 -7.55 -10.60
CA LYS A 215 -20.63 -7.04 -11.91
C LYS A 215 -20.52 -5.52 -11.88
N GLY A 216 -19.48 -4.98 -12.48
CA GLY A 216 -19.14 -3.55 -12.53
C GLY A 216 -18.49 -3.00 -11.25
N ALA A 217 -18.33 -3.81 -10.20
CA ALA A 217 -17.76 -3.34 -8.95
C ALA A 217 -16.25 -3.01 -9.07
N VAL A 218 -15.83 -2.00 -8.33
CA VAL A 218 -14.42 -1.67 -8.06
C VAL A 218 -14.04 -2.23 -6.70
N GLY A 219 -13.15 -3.22 -6.71
CA GLY A 219 -12.65 -3.90 -5.52
C GLY A 219 -11.22 -3.52 -5.15
N ASN A 220 -10.86 -3.69 -3.87
CA ASN A 220 -9.47 -3.80 -3.40
C ASN A 220 -9.29 -5.10 -2.61
N VAL A 221 -8.13 -5.74 -2.76
CA VAL A 221 -7.80 -6.98 -2.05
C VAL A 221 -6.45 -6.81 -1.37
N GLY A 222 -6.45 -6.81 -0.04
CA GLY A 222 -5.23 -6.77 0.75
C GLY A 222 -4.46 -8.09 0.72
N VAL A 223 -3.18 -8.04 1.09
CA VAL A 223 -2.36 -9.24 1.32
C VAL A 223 -2.98 -10.08 2.43
N GLY A 224 -3.11 -11.40 2.21
CA GLY A 224 -3.65 -12.29 3.24
C GLY A 224 -4.37 -13.49 2.69
N ILE A 225 -5.24 -14.12 3.48
CA ILE A 225 -5.87 -15.40 3.13
C ILE A 225 -6.72 -15.36 1.85
N ALA A 226 -7.21 -14.17 1.47
CA ALA A 226 -8.09 -13.94 0.33
C ALA A 226 -7.40 -13.33 -0.91
N ASP A 227 -6.08 -13.13 -0.90
CA ASP A 227 -5.35 -12.53 -2.04
C ASP A 227 -5.39 -13.36 -3.35
N GLY A 228 -5.89 -14.60 -3.29
CA GLY A 228 -6.16 -15.45 -4.45
C GLY A 228 -7.51 -15.23 -5.13
N ILE A 229 -8.34 -14.28 -4.67
CA ILE A 229 -9.68 -14.05 -5.22
C ILE A 229 -9.68 -13.78 -6.73
N GLY A 230 -8.67 -13.09 -7.27
CA GLY A 230 -8.56 -12.86 -8.72
C GLY A 230 -8.34 -14.13 -9.54
N LEU A 231 -7.52 -15.07 -9.03
CA LEU A 231 -7.32 -16.38 -9.66
C LEU A 231 -8.58 -17.24 -9.57
N VAL A 232 -9.28 -17.19 -8.43
CA VAL A 232 -10.59 -17.87 -8.27
C VAL A 232 -11.61 -17.30 -9.26
N ALA A 233 -11.71 -15.98 -9.40
CA ALA A 233 -12.63 -15.36 -10.34
C ALA A 233 -12.34 -15.75 -11.81
N ARG A 234 -11.06 -15.93 -12.16
CA ARG A 234 -10.68 -16.45 -13.48
C ARG A 234 -11.13 -17.90 -13.66
N GLU A 235 -10.90 -18.74 -12.66
CA GLU A 235 -11.36 -20.14 -12.69
C GLU A 235 -12.89 -20.25 -12.88
N GLU A 236 -13.64 -19.36 -12.24
CA GLU A 236 -15.11 -19.28 -12.35
C GLU A 236 -15.59 -18.48 -13.58
N GLY A 237 -14.68 -17.96 -14.42
CA GLY A 237 -15.04 -17.27 -15.67
C GLY A 237 -15.66 -15.88 -15.51
N CYS A 238 -15.41 -15.19 -14.39
CA CYS A 238 -16.00 -13.88 -14.08
C CYS A 238 -14.97 -12.79 -13.74
N ALA A 239 -13.68 -13.02 -13.98
CA ALA A 239 -12.63 -12.03 -13.68
C ALA A 239 -12.81 -10.69 -14.43
N ASP A 240 -13.39 -10.71 -15.64
CA ASP A 240 -13.63 -9.52 -16.46
C ASP A 240 -14.92 -8.77 -16.08
N ASP A 241 -15.74 -9.33 -15.17
CA ASP A 241 -16.99 -8.70 -14.75
C ASP A 241 -16.79 -7.56 -13.75
N PHE A 242 -15.60 -7.43 -13.15
CA PHE A 242 -15.28 -6.41 -12.15
C PHE A 242 -13.81 -5.98 -12.27
N VAL A 243 -13.40 -4.96 -11.52
CA VAL A 243 -12.00 -4.50 -11.51
C VAL A 243 -11.44 -4.50 -10.10
N LEU A 244 -10.23 -5.02 -9.94
CA LEU A 244 -9.47 -4.92 -8.70
C LEU A 244 -8.41 -3.81 -8.81
N THR A 245 -8.24 -3.07 -7.74
CA THR A 245 -7.25 -2.00 -7.61
C THR A 245 -6.33 -2.26 -6.43
N VAL A 246 -5.08 -1.80 -6.53
CA VAL A 246 -4.09 -1.85 -5.45
C VAL A 246 -3.81 -0.42 -5.00
N GLU A 247 -3.70 -0.22 -3.68
CA GLU A 247 -3.56 1.10 -3.05
C GLU A 247 -2.32 1.87 -3.53
N THR A 248 -1.29 1.17 -4.01
CA THR A 248 -0.06 1.75 -4.51
C THR A 248 -0.14 2.27 -5.95
N GLY A 249 -1.27 2.07 -6.64
CA GLY A 249 -1.53 2.63 -7.97
C GLY A 249 -2.00 1.65 -9.06
N PRO A 250 -1.56 0.37 -9.11
CA PRO A 250 -2.00 -0.57 -10.15
C PRO A 250 -3.53 -0.79 -10.18
N VAL A 251 -4.09 -0.84 -11.40
CA VAL A 251 -5.50 -1.12 -11.67
C VAL A 251 -5.63 -2.29 -12.63
N GLY A 252 -6.36 -3.32 -12.22
CA GLY A 252 -6.61 -4.54 -12.98
C GLY A 252 -5.36 -5.41 -13.15
N GLY A 253 -5.42 -6.30 -14.14
CA GLY A 253 -4.38 -7.28 -14.42
C GLY A 253 -4.35 -8.44 -13.43
N ILE A 254 -3.26 -9.20 -13.49
CA ILE A 254 -3.07 -10.42 -12.71
C ILE A 254 -2.06 -10.11 -11.61
N THR A 255 -2.53 -10.03 -10.37
CA THR A 255 -1.69 -9.74 -9.21
C THR A 255 -0.84 -10.96 -8.87
N SER A 256 0.48 -10.78 -8.83
CA SER A 256 1.37 -11.78 -8.24
C SER A 256 1.14 -11.88 -6.73
N GLN A 257 1.38 -13.06 -6.14
CA GLN A 257 1.16 -13.30 -4.70
C GLN A 257 2.47 -13.21 -3.90
N GLY A 258 2.35 -13.03 -2.58
CA GLY A 258 3.50 -13.10 -1.67
C GLY A 258 4.51 -11.96 -1.84
N VAL A 259 5.80 -12.28 -1.97
CA VAL A 259 6.89 -11.28 -2.03
C VAL A 259 6.87 -10.40 -3.27
N ALA A 260 6.15 -10.81 -4.31
CA ALA A 260 5.95 -10.05 -5.54
C ALA A 260 4.57 -9.38 -5.58
N PHE A 261 3.84 -9.34 -4.46
CA PHE A 261 2.54 -8.66 -4.39
C PHE A 261 2.65 -7.21 -4.87
N GLY A 262 1.70 -6.81 -5.73
CA GLY A 262 1.71 -5.51 -6.40
C GLY A 262 2.51 -5.44 -7.70
N ALA A 263 3.31 -6.47 -8.03
CA ALA A 263 3.90 -6.62 -9.37
C ALA A 263 2.91 -7.35 -10.29
N ASN A 264 1.96 -6.58 -10.81
CA ASN A 264 0.93 -7.06 -11.71
C ASN A 264 1.43 -7.13 -13.15
N VAL A 265 0.90 -8.08 -13.92
CA VAL A 265 0.99 -8.10 -15.39
C VAL A 265 -0.39 -7.89 -15.99
N ASN A 266 -0.46 -7.48 -17.27
CA ASN A 266 -1.72 -7.18 -17.97
C ASN A 266 -2.55 -6.10 -17.25
N THR A 267 -1.90 -5.15 -16.57
CA THR A 267 -2.56 -4.03 -15.90
C THR A 267 -3.30 -3.15 -16.90
N ARG A 268 -4.38 -2.52 -16.43
CA ARG A 268 -5.22 -1.62 -17.24
C ARG A 268 -4.77 -0.17 -17.14
N ALA A 269 -4.27 0.21 -15.98
CA ALA A 269 -3.68 1.51 -15.69
C ALA A 269 -2.77 1.43 -14.46
N ILE A 270 -1.91 2.42 -14.31
CA ILE A 270 -1.13 2.67 -13.10
C ILE A 270 -1.31 4.14 -12.75
N LEU A 271 -1.88 4.42 -11.58
CA LEU A 271 -1.97 5.76 -11.01
C LEU A 271 -0.79 6.01 -10.07
N ASP A 272 -0.53 7.28 -9.71
CA ASP A 272 0.29 7.55 -8.54
C ASP A 272 -0.48 7.18 -7.26
N MET A 273 0.24 6.78 -6.22
CA MET A 273 -0.34 6.25 -4.98
C MET A 273 -1.19 7.30 -4.27
N THR A 274 -0.79 8.59 -4.29
CA THR A 274 -1.54 9.65 -3.63
C THR A 274 -2.93 9.83 -4.26
N SER A 275 -3.02 9.83 -5.58
CA SER A 275 -4.29 9.90 -6.31
C SER A 275 -5.18 8.66 -6.09
N GLN A 276 -4.58 7.47 -5.97
CA GLN A 276 -5.33 6.25 -5.65
C GLN A 276 -5.97 6.35 -4.25
N PHE A 277 -5.26 6.90 -3.27
CA PHE A 277 -5.82 7.12 -1.94
C PHE A 277 -6.88 8.22 -1.90
N ASP A 278 -6.78 9.27 -2.73
CA ASP A 278 -7.87 10.24 -2.88
C ASP A 278 -9.18 9.54 -3.31
N PHE A 279 -9.09 8.59 -4.25
CA PHE A 279 -10.23 7.77 -4.67
C PHE A 279 -10.75 6.87 -3.54
N TYR A 280 -9.86 6.22 -2.78
CA TYR A 280 -10.28 5.36 -1.66
C TYR A 280 -10.94 6.14 -0.54
N HIS A 281 -10.36 7.26 -0.12
CA HIS A 281 -10.91 8.10 0.96
C HIS A 281 -12.29 8.64 0.61
N GLY A 282 -12.53 8.94 -0.67
CA GLY A 282 -13.84 9.35 -1.19
C GLY A 282 -14.91 8.23 -1.22
N GLY A 283 -14.61 7.02 -0.74
CA GLY A 283 -15.54 5.89 -0.74
C GLY A 283 -15.72 5.27 -2.12
N GLY A 284 -14.72 5.39 -3.00
CA GLY A 284 -14.78 4.91 -4.38
C GLY A 284 -14.75 3.39 -4.52
N LEU A 285 -14.36 2.66 -3.48
CA LEU A 285 -14.38 1.20 -3.45
C LEU A 285 -15.77 0.68 -3.12
N ASP A 286 -16.35 -0.11 -4.02
CA ASP A 286 -17.61 -0.81 -3.79
C ASP A 286 -17.44 -1.95 -2.77
N VAL A 287 -16.28 -2.60 -2.77
CA VAL A 287 -15.95 -3.69 -1.85
C VAL A 287 -14.45 -3.75 -1.56
N CYS A 288 -14.08 -4.02 -0.31
CA CYS A 288 -12.71 -4.32 0.06
C CYS A 288 -12.61 -5.65 0.81
N TYR A 289 -11.49 -6.34 0.63
CA TYR A 289 -11.19 -7.62 1.27
C TYR A 289 -9.92 -7.49 2.09
N LEU A 290 -10.05 -7.55 3.42
CA LEU A 290 -8.96 -7.25 4.34
C LEU A 290 -8.73 -8.40 5.31
N SER A 291 -7.47 -8.70 5.60
CA SER A 291 -7.15 -9.62 6.69
C SER A 291 -7.27 -8.96 8.05
N PHE A 292 -7.53 -9.77 9.07
CA PHE A 292 -7.59 -9.37 10.47
C PHE A 292 -6.66 -10.23 11.32
N ALA A 293 -6.18 -9.69 12.44
CA ALA A 293 -5.50 -10.48 13.46
C ALA A 293 -6.46 -10.84 14.61
N GLU A 294 -7.22 -9.86 15.10
CA GLU A 294 -8.19 -10.02 16.18
C GLU A 294 -9.47 -9.26 15.87
N VAL A 295 -10.61 -9.78 16.33
CA VAL A 295 -11.94 -9.13 16.21
C VAL A 295 -12.63 -9.21 17.58
N ASP A 296 -13.18 -8.09 18.05
CA ASP A 296 -13.88 -8.03 19.34
C ASP A 296 -15.41 -8.11 19.21
N GLN A 297 -16.11 -8.08 20.35
CA GLN A 297 -17.57 -8.16 20.43
C GLN A 297 -18.31 -6.95 19.83
N HIS A 298 -17.61 -5.84 19.60
CA HIS A 298 -18.17 -4.63 18.99
C HIS A 298 -17.93 -4.59 17.48
N GLY A 299 -17.21 -5.57 16.93
CA GLY A 299 -16.81 -5.62 15.53
C GLY A 299 -15.56 -4.80 15.24
N ASN A 300 -14.81 -4.36 16.26
CA ASN A 300 -13.53 -3.70 16.04
C ASN A 300 -12.51 -4.72 15.55
N VAL A 301 -11.58 -4.27 14.70
CA VAL A 301 -10.55 -5.12 14.11
C VAL A 301 -9.14 -4.62 14.46
N GLY A 302 -8.35 -5.51 15.06
CA GLY A 302 -6.95 -5.28 15.36
C GLY A 302 -6.03 -5.82 14.27
N VAL A 303 -5.18 -4.96 13.69
CA VAL A 303 -4.13 -5.35 12.72
C VAL A 303 -2.77 -4.69 12.95
N HIS A 304 -2.73 -3.49 13.55
CA HIS A 304 -1.53 -2.65 13.58
C HIS A 304 -0.45 -3.13 14.58
N LYS A 305 -0.85 -3.94 15.56
CA LYS A 305 0.04 -4.62 16.52
C LYS A 305 -0.38 -6.08 16.66
N PHE A 306 0.58 -6.99 16.69
CA PHE A 306 0.33 -8.42 16.86
C PHE A 306 1.43 -9.08 17.70
N ASN A 307 1.07 -9.73 18.81
CA ASN A 307 2.03 -10.41 19.70
C ASN A 307 3.22 -9.53 20.13
N GLY A 308 2.94 -8.27 20.47
CA GLY A 308 3.98 -7.29 20.85
C GLY A 308 4.77 -6.72 19.69
N LYS A 309 4.55 -7.19 18.46
CA LYS A 309 5.18 -6.66 17.25
C LYS A 309 4.38 -5.53 16.62
N ILE A 310 5.07 -4.47 16.21
CA ILE A 310 4.48 -3.35 15.49
C ILE A 310 4.46 -3.68 14.00
N MET A 311 3.25 -3.84 13.46
CA MET A 311 3.00 -4.08 12.03
C MET A 311 2.71 -2.78 11.28
N GLY A 312 2.05 -1.83 11.94
CA GLY A 312 1.52 -0.62 11.31
C GLY A 312 0.28 -0.91 10.46
N THR A 313 -0.28 0.13 9.86
CA THR A 313 -1.57 0.05 9.16
C THR A 313 -1.45 -0.32 7.69
N GLY A 314 -0.41 0.15 7.00
CA GLY A 314 -0.46 0.27 5.55
C GLY A 314 -1.69 1.07 5.14
N GLY A 315 -2.34 0.65 4.05
CA GLY A 315 -3.62 1.20 3.60
C GLY A 315 -4.84 0.72 4.38
N PHE A 316 -4.72 -0.08 5.43
CA PHE A 316 -5.88 -0.74 6.08
C PHE A 316 -6.94 0.26 6.56
N ILE A 317 -6.53 1.33 7.26
CA ILE A 317 -7.46 2.37 7.74
C ILE A 317 -8.03 3.15 6.55
N ASP A 318 -7.19 3.52 5.59
CA ASP A 318 -7.60 4.26 4.39
C ASP A 318 -8.68 3.52 3.58
N ILE A 319 -8.60 2.19 3.53
CA ILE A 319 -9.52 1.32 2.78
C ILE A 319 -10.78 1.03 3.61
N SER A 320 -10.64 0.64 4.89
CA SER A 320 -11.76 0.22 5.73
C SER A 320 -12.62 1.37 6.26
N ALA A 321 -12.15 2.61 6.20
CA ALA A 321 -12.90 3.75 6.74
C ALA A 321 -14.18 4.06 5.93
N THR A 322 -14.12 4.02 4.59
CA THR A 322 -15.21 4.55 3.74
C THR A 322 -15.59 3.66 2.56
N SER A 323 -14.97 2.48 2.39
CA SER A 323 -15.44 1.49 1.40
C SER A 323 -16.88 1.07 1.67
N GLN A 324 -17.68 0.91 0.62
CA GLN A 324 -19.13 0.65 0.76
C GLN A 324 -19.43 -0.72 1.40
N LYS A 325 -18.62 -1.74 1.10
CA LYS A 325 -18.66 -3.06 1.75
C LYS A 325 -17.27 -3.45 2.22
N ILE A 326 -17.15 -3.82 3.49
CA ILE A 326 -15.88 -4.24 4.10
C ILE A 326 -15.97 -5.73 4.45
N ILE A 327 -15.18 -6.55 3.79
CA ILE A 327 -15.17 -8.01 3.96
C ILE A 327 -13.88 -8.43 4.66
N PHE A 328 -13.99 -8.75 5.95
CA PHE A 328 -12.87 -9.28 6.71
C PHE A 328 -12.67 -10.78 6.44
N CYS A 329 -11.45 -11.16 6.07
CA CYS A 329 -11.09 -12.52 5.68
C CYS A 329 -9.96 -13.06 6.57
N GLY A 330 -10.21 -14.19 7.24
CA GLY A 330 -9.26 -14.82 8.15
C GLY A 330 -9.74 -16.20 8.58
N THR A 331 -9.03 -16.78 9.54
CA THR A 331 -9.43 -17.99 10.23
C THR A 331 -10.08 -17.64 11.56
N LEU A 332 -10.95 -18.52 12.08
CA LEU A 332 -11.61 -18.28 13.36
C LEU A 332 -10.62 -18.33 14.54
N THR A 333 -9.69 -19.29 14.49
CA THR A 333 -8.61 -19.47 15.47
C THR A 333 -7.25 -19.25 14.80
N ALA A 334 -6.28 -18.81 15.59
CA ALA A 334 -4.90 -18.59 15.16
C ALA A 334 -3.94 -19.61 15.78
N GLY A 335 -2.69 -19.63 15.33
CA GLY A 335 -1.66 -20.54 15.89
C GLY A 335 -1.78 -21.97 15.37
N SER A 336 -1.44 -22.16 14.09
CA SER A 336 -1.28 -23.46 13.41
C SER A 336 -2.56 -24.29 13.17
N LEU A 337 -3.70 -23.63 12.97
CA LEU A 337 -4.92 -24.28 12.44
C LEU A 337 -4.61 -25.02 11.14
N LYS A 338 -5.01 -26.31 11.06
CA LYS A 338 -4.93 -27.12 9.85
C LYS A 338 -6.31 -27.67 9.52
N THR A 339 -6.71 -27.47 8.27
CA THR A 339 -8.00 -27.92 7.76
C THR A 339 -7.81 -28.61 6.41
N GLU A 340 -8.66 -29.59 6.13
CA GLU A 340 -8.79 -30.21 4.81
C GLU A 340 -10.22 -30.11 4.31
N ILE A 341 -10.39 -30.17 2.99
CA ILE A 341 -11.71 -30.26 2.35
C ILE A 341 -11.76 -31.61 1.63
N THR A 342 -12.58 -32.54 2.13
CA THR A 342 -12.74 -33.90 1.60
C THR A 342 -14.22 -34.27 1.62
N ASP A 343 -14.68 -35.01 0.61
CA ASP A 343 -16.09 -35.45 0.46
C ASP A 343 -17.14 -34.34 0.66
N GLY A 344 -16.84 -33.13 0.16
CA GLY A 344 -17.73 -31.96 0.27
C GLY A 344 -17.85 -31.38 1.68
N LYS A 345 -16.98 -31.75 2.61
CA LYS A 345 -16.97 -31.29 4.01
C LYS A 345 -15.64 -30.65 4.38
N LEU A 346 -15.69 -29.76 5.39
CA LEU A 346 -14.52 -29.20 6.03
C LEU A 346 -14.17 -30.04 7.27
N ASN A 347 -12.96 -30.60 7.30
CA ASN A 347 -12.45 -31.29 8.49
C ASN A 347 -11.35 -30.44 9.14
N ILE A 348 -11.44 -30.24 10.46
CA ILE A 348 -10.39 -29.61 11.27
C ILE A 348 -9.44 -30.71 11.71
N LEU A 349 -8.26 -30.77 11.07
CA LEU A 349 -7.21 -31.75 11.38
C LEU A 349 -6.43 -31.38 12.63
N GLN A 350 -6.26 -30.08 12.86
CA GLN A 350 -5.58 -29.53 14.03
C GLN A 350 -6.19 -28.16 14.33
N GLU A 351 -6.73 -27.99 15.54
CA GLU A 351 -7.26 -26.70 15.99
C GLU A 351 -6.15 -25.66 16.22
N GLY A 352 -6.50 -24.39 16.04
CA GLY A 352 -5.68 -23.27 16.47
C GLY A 352 -5.53 -23.21 17.99
N ARG A 353 -4.49 -22.53 18.46
CA ARG A 353 -4.15 -22.42 19.89
C ARG A 353 -4.36 -21.04 20.47
N ARG A 354 -4.94 -20.12 19.70
CA ARG A 354 -5.18 -18.72 20.07
C ARG A 354 -6.49 -18.24 19.50
#